data_AF-A0A9Q1L5D3-F1
#
_entry.id   AF-A0A9Q1L5D3-F1
#
_cell.length_a   1.000
_cell.length_b   1.000
_cell.length_c   1.000
_cell.angle_alpha   90.00
_cell.angle_beta   90.00
_cell.angle_gamma   90.00
#
_symmetry.space_group_name_H-M   'P 1'
#
loop_
_entity.id
_entity.type
_entity.pdbx_description
1 polymer ?
#
loop_
_entity_poly.entity_id
_entity_poly.type
_entity_poly.pdbx_seq_one_letter_code
_entity_poly.pdbx_strand_id
1 'polypeptide(L)'
;MSLFRQSMCLLNIYEIAKFLSESKDLDSKSFEWRIRNFLTLSTKYFEKAFPVDPRQSLMENMISLRRTELSYDLLQEFIHQDINTRGPLSYGQIGRVVMIWLASGKPSKDLYRKIVGTAPTESWKSFLEFLICIRATITEESQSANACGGKPSESHKVFSSSNESMEFLFVEKFYEALQDTYNANWIRLNDCISRGCFLYLVERFLILVSQCQGFFFTTKSSLVEWLISEQSEVLHTPGISEQSESCLWGHLLYRCILKTRLLNSVKKMFDEMPVRDAVTFSSVIVGFAQNSKPTDACRVLLK
;
A
#
# COMPACT_ATOMS: atom_id res chain seq x y z
N MET A 1 -23.02 -17.69 -1.25
CA MET A 1 -22.79 -16.43 -0.49
C MET A 1 -21.79 -15.57 -1.26
N SER A 2 -22.06 -14.29 -1.52
CA SER A 2 -21.17 -13.38 -2.28
C SER A 2 -19.81 -13.21 -1.60
N LEU A 3 -18.76 -12.83 -2.35
CA LEU A 3 -17.41 -12.58 -1.81
C LEU A 3 -17.44 -11.62 -0.61
N PHE A 4 -18.07 -10.45 -0.76
CA PHE A 4 -18.21 -9.45 0.31
C PHE A 4 -18.81 -10.03 1.60
N ARG A 5 -19.90 -10.80 1.49
CA ARG A 5 -20.51 -11.48 2.66
C ARG A 5 -19.57 -12.50 3.29
N GLN A 6 -18.82 -13.27 2.49
CA GLN A 6 -17.82 -14.21 3.02
C GLN A 6 -16.74 -13.45 3.81
N SER A 7 -16.24 -12.35 3.25
CA SER A 7 -15.25 -11.49 3.89
C SER A 7 -15.76 -10.89 5.20
N MET A 8 -16.97 -10.32 5.21
CA MET A 8 -17.63 -9.81 6.42
C MET A 8 -17.77 -10.88 7.50
N CYS A 9 -18.19 -12.10 7.13
CA CYS A 9 -18.31 -13.19 8.10
C CYS A 9 -16.96 -13.54 8.72
N LEU A 10 -15.88 -13.61 7.94
CA LEU A 10 -14.53 -13.91 8.44
C LEU A 10 -14.01 -12.80 9.37
N LEU A 11 -14.29 -11.55 9.03
CA LEU A 11 -13.97 -10.38 9.85
C LEU A 11 -14.72 -10.40 11.19
N ASN A 12 -16.03 -10.65 11.18
CA ASN A 12 -16.81 -10.76 12.41
C ASN A 12 -16.36 -11.96 13.27
N ILE A 13 -15.99 -13.09 12.64
CA ILE A 13 -15.42 -14.24 13.36
C ILE A 13 -14.11 -13.83 14.05
N TYR A 14 -13.23 -13.09 13.36
CA TYR A 14 -12.00 -12.57 13.94
C TYR A 14 -12.28 -11.65 15.12
N GLU A 15 -13.16 -10.66 14.95
CA GLU A 15 -13.51 -9.69 16.00
C GLU A 15 -14.00 -10.38 17.27
N ILE A 16 -14.96 -11.30 17.11
CA ILE A 16 -15.51 -12.08 18.23
C ILE A 16 -14.43 -12.96 18.85
N ALA A 17 -13.63 -13.66 18.04
CA ALA A 17 -12.58 -14.54 18.56
C ALA A 17 -11.50 -13.77 19.30
N LYS A 18 -11.09 -12.59 18.79
CA LYS A 18 -10.12 -11.69 19.42
C LYS A 18 -10.65 -11.17 20.76
N PHE A 19 -11.87 -10.62 20.77
CA PHE A 19 -12.53 -10.16 22.00
C PHE A 19 -12.60 -11.26 23.07
N LEU A 20 -13.02 -12.46 22.68
CA LEU A 20 -13.10 -13.60 23.61
C LEU A 20 -11.72 -14.07 24.08
N SER A 21 -10.68 -13.97 23.24
CA SER A 21 -9.30 -14.31 23.61
C SER A 21 -8.69 -13.37 24.65
N GLU A 22 -9.13 -12.11 24.66
CA GLU A 22 -8.64 -11.07 25.57
C GLU A 22 -9.40 -11.05 26.90
N SER A 23 -10.55 -11.73 26.98
CA SER A 23 -11.37 -11.81 28.19
C SER A 23 -10.70 -12.70 29.26
N LYS A 24 -10.60 -12.19 30.49
CA LYS A 24 -9.99 -12.90 31.63
C LYS A 24 -10.91 -13.95 32.26
N ASP A 25 -12.17 -14.01 31.84
CA ASP A 25 -13.24 -14.76 32.53
C ASP A 25 -13.46 -16.19 31.99
N LEU A 26 -12.65 -16.65 31.03
CA LEU A 26 -12.90 -17.89 30.28
C LEU A 26 -11.73 -18.88 30.37
N ASP A 27 -11.60 -19.53 31.53
CA ASP A 27 -10.42 -20.34 31.90
C ASP A 27 -10.55 -21.85 31.58
N SER A 28 -11.10 -22.19 30.40
CA SER A 28 -11.25 -23.59 29.96
C SER A 28 -10.42 -23.90 28.72
N LYS A 29 -9.60 -24.97 28.79
CA LYS A 29 -8.81 -25.48 27.64
C LYS A 29 -9.67 -25.78 26.41
N SER A 30 -10.92 -26.23 26.60
CA SER A 30 -11.85 -26.48 25.50
C SER A 30 -12.26 -25.19 24.80
N PHE A 31 -12.38 -24.10 25.56
CA PHE A 31 -12.75 -22.79 25.06
C PHE A 31 -11.59 -22.12 24.32
N GLU A 32 -10.37 -22.20 24.87
CA GLU A 32 -9.16 -21.67 24.22
C GLU A 32 -8.91 -22.30 22.84
N TRP A 33 -9.05 -23.64 22.73
CA TRP A 33 -8.92 -24.32 21.43
C TRP A 33 -9.99 -23.89 20.42
N ARG A 34 -11.24 -23.67 20.86
CA ARG A 34 -12.31 -23.17 19.97
C ARG A 34 -12.00 -21.78 19.45
N ILE A 35 -11.53 -20.87 20.31
CA ILE A 35 -11.10 -19.54 19.91
C ILE A 35 -9.96 -19.63 18.88
N ARG A 36 -8.93 -20.44 19.15
CA ARG A 36 -7.84 -20.66 18.20
C ARG A 36 -8.33 -21.19 16.85
N ASN A 37 -9.32 -22.07 16.84
CA ASN A 37 -9.92 -22.57 15.62
C ASN A 37 -10.67 -21.46 14.83
N PHE A 38 -11.37 -20.56 15.52
CA PHE A 38 -12.01 -19.39 14.89
C PHE A 38 -10.99 -18.38 14.34
N LEU A 39 -9.92 -18.11 15.08
CA LEU A 39 -8.80 -17.29 14.58
C LEU A 39 -8.17 -17.93 13.35
N THR A 40 -7.97 -19.26 13.37
CA THR A 40 -7.47 -20.03 12.22
C THR A 40 -8.45 -19.98 11.05
N LEU A 41 -9.76 -20.04 11.28
CA LEU A 41 -10.76 -19.90 10.22
C LEU A 41 -10.71 -18.51 9.57
N SER A 42 -10.52 -17.47 10.39
CA SER A 42 -10.38 -16.08 9.95
C SER A 42 -9.18 -15.90 9.02
N THR A 43 -8.21 -16.82 9.04
CA THR A 43 -7.05 -16.75 8.14
C THR A 43 -7.41 -16.79 6.66
N LYS A 44 -8.58 -17.37 6.33
CA LYS A 44 -9.11 -17.38 4.96
C LYS A 44 -9.44 -15.98 4.44
N TYR A 45 -9.50 -14.96 5.30
CA TYR A 45 -9.77 -13.58 4.91
C TYR A 45 -8.72 -13.07 3.92
N PHE A 46 -7.46 -13.46 4.07
CA PHE A 46 -6.37 -13.02 3.19
C PHE A 46 -6.69 -13.27 1.71
N GLU A 47 -7.10 -14.50 1.35
CA GLU A 47 -7.47 -14.87 -0.02
C GLU A 47 -8.72 -14.14 -0.53
N LYS A 48 -9.57 -13.64 0.38
CA LYS A 48 -10.79 -12.90 0.05
C LYS A 48 -10.53 -11.41 -0.09
N ALA A 49 -9.59 -10.86 0.68
CA ALA A 49 -9.11 -9.49 0.57
C ALA A 49 -8.22 -9.31 -0.67
N PHE A 50 -7.49 -10.34 -1.06
CA PHE A 50 -6.62 -10.35 -2.23
C PHE A 50 -7.02 -11.48 -3.21
N PRO A 51 -8.21 -11.38 -3.82
CA PRO A 51 -8.68 -12.40 -4.75
C PRO A 51 -7.79 -12.45 -5.99
N VAL A 52 -7.56 -13.66 -6.50
CA VAL A 52 -6.77 -13.88 -7.73
C VAL A 52 -7.40 -13.18 -8.95
N ASP A 53 -8.73 -13.07 -9.00
CA ASP A 53 -9.43 -12.29 -10.01
C ASP A 53 -9.49 -10.81 -9.58
N PRO A 54 -8.74 -9.91 -10.23
CA PRO A 54 -8.67 -8.51 -9.81
C PRO A 54 -9.99 -7.76 -10.00
N ARG A 55 -10.92 -8.27 -10.80
CA ARG A 55 -12.28 -7.69 -10.94
C ARG A 55 -13.07 -7.79 -9.64
N GLN A 56 -12.78 -8.79 -8.82
CA GLN A 56 -13.44 -8.98 -7.53
C GLN A 56 -12.89 -8.02 -6.47
N SER A 57 -11.61 -7.67 -6.53
CA SER A 57 -11.00 -6.70 -5.61
C SER A 57 -11.43 -5.26 -5.88
N LEU A 58 -11.87 -5.00 -7.13
CA LEU A 58 -12.39 -3.72 -7.60
C LEU A 58 -13.83 -3.41 -7.21
N MET A 59 -14.55 -4.34 -6.60
CA MET A 59 -15.92 -4.07 -6.15
C MET A 59 -15.89 -3.01 -5.04
N GLU A 60 -16.73 -1.98 -5.14
CA GLU A 60 -16.76 -0.85 -4.19
C GLU A 60 -16.88 -1.31 -2.72
N ASN A 61 -17.77 -2.27 -2.47
CA ASN A 61 -17.94 -2.86 -1.14
C ASN A 61 -16.70 -3.61 -0.64
N MET A 62 -15.92 -4.24 -1.52
CA MET A 62 -14.65 -4.88 -1.18
C MET A 62 -13.55 -3.85 -0.93
N ILE A 63 -13.53 -2.75 -1.68
CA ILE A 63 -12.62 -1.62 -1.45
C ILE A 63 -12.89 -1.00 -0.08
N SER A 64 -14.15 -0.67 0.21
CA SER A 64 -14.56 -0.12 1.51
C SER A 64 -14.27 -1.08 2.66
N LEU A 65 -14.52 -2.38 2.47
CA LEU A 65 -14.23 -3.39 3.49
C LEU A 65 -12.75 -3.45 3.86
N ARG A 66 -11.86 -3.45 2.86
CA ARG A 66 -10.41 -3.48 3.08
C ARG A 66 -9.86 -2.25 3.81
N ARG A 67 -10.58 -1.13 3.73
CA ARG A 67 -10.23 0.14 4.39
C ARG A 67 -10.68 0.22 5.85
N THR A 68 -11.45 -0.75 6.34
CA THR A 68 -11.87 -0.77 7.74
C THR A 68 -10.70 -1.08 8.67
N GLU A 69 -10.73 -0.51 9.88
CA GLU A 69 -9.75 -0.79 10.94
C GLU A 69 -9.71 -2.29 11.28
N LEU A 70 -10.86 -2.94 11.32
CA LEU A 70 -10.95 -4.38 11.58
C LEU A 70 -10.24 -5.24 10.52
N SER A 71 -10.36 -4.85 9.23
CA SER A 71 -9.61 -5.48 8.14
C SER A 71 -8.11 -5.26 8.32
N TYR A 72 -7.71 -4.03 8.62
CA TYR A 72 -6.31 -3.71 8.87
C TYR A 72 -5.73 -4.54 10.02
N ASP A 73 -6.43 -4.62 11.15
CA ASP A 73 -6.05 -5.39 12.34
C ASP A 73 -5.84 -6.88 12.02
N LEU A 74 -6.80 -7.50 11.34
CA LEU A 74 -6.66 -8.90 10.91
C LEU A 74 -5.49 -9.09 9.94
N LEU A 75 -5.25 -8.11 9.06
CA LEU A 75 -4.11 -8.13 8.16
C LEU A 75 -2.77 -8.01 8.91
N GLN A 76 -2.67 -7.16 9.93
CA GLN A 76 -1.49 -7.06 10.78
C GLN A 76 -1.28 -8.33 11.62
N GLU A 77 -2.36 -9.00 12.03
CA GLU A 77 -2.28 -10.28 12.74
C GLU A 77 -1.63 -11.37 11.88
N PHE A 78 -1.88 -11.40 10.56
CA PHE A 78 -1.15 -12.31 9.65
C PHE A 78 0.35 -12.08 9.68
N ILE A 79 0.77 -10.82 9.64
CA ILE A 79 2.20 -10.48 9.68
C ILE A 79 2.80 -10.94 11.02
N HIS A 80 2.10 -10.71 12.14
CA HIS A 80 2.53 -11.19 13.45
C HIS A 80 2.68 -12.70 13.52
N GLN A 81 1.73 -13.45 12.96
CA GLN A 81 1.79 -14.91 12.93
C GLN A 81 2.99 -15.41 12.12
N ASP A 82 3.30 -14.76 11.00
CA ASP A 82 4.42 -15.13 10.14
C ASP A 82 5.78 -14.88 10.79
N ILE A 83 5.99 -13.68 11.34
CA ILE A 83 7.27 -13.29 11.96
C ILE A 83 7.55 -14.00 13.29
N ASN A 84 6.51 -14.51 13.97
CA ASN A 84 6.68 -15.23 15.24
C ASN A 84 7.10 -16.70 15.04
N THR A 85 7.24 -17.16 13.80
CA THR A 85 7.78 -18.50 13.51
C THR A 85 9.29 -18.57 13.85
N ARG A 86 9.79 -19.77 14.16
CA ARG A 86 11.22 -19.97 14.43
C ARG A 86 12.00 -19.97 13.12
N GLY A 87 12.86 -18.97 12.94
CA GLY A 87 13.82 -18.89 11.84
C GLY A 87 13.45 -17.80 10.82
N PRO A 88 14.13 -17.78 9.66
CA PRO A 88 13.78 -16.91 8.55
C PRO A 88 12.38 -17.24 8.02
N LEU A 89 11.67 -16.22 7.53
CA LEU A 89 10.42 -16.39 6.81
C LEU A 89 10.64 -17.25 5.57
N SER A 90 9.66 -18.08 5.23
CA SER A 90 9.61 -18.72 3.93
C SER A 90 9.38 -17.70 2.81
N TYR A 91 9.54 -18.13 1.55
CA TYR A 91 9.11 -17.33 0.40
C TYR A 91 7.60 -17.03 0.47
N GLY A 92 6.77 -18.03 0.76
CA GLY A 92 5.31 -17.84 0.90
C GLY A 92 4.95 -16.78 1.94
N GLN A 93 5.61 -16.81 3.09
CA GLN A 93 5.41 -15.85 4.18
C GLN A 93 5.90 -14.45 3.82
N ILE A 94 7.13 -14.29 3.30
CA ILE A 94 7.62 -12.95 2.95
C ILE A 94 6.76 -12.31 1.85
N GLY A 95 6.31 -13.11 0.88
CA GLY A 95 5.39 -12.65 -0.16
C GLY A 95 4.10 -12.12 0.44
N ARG A 96 3.48 -12.87 1.36
CA ARG A 96 2.27 -12.43 2.08
C ARG A 96 2.52 -11.15 2.88
N VAL A 97 3.61 -11.09 3.65
CA VAL A 97 3.96 -9.91 4.46
C VAL A 97 4.10 -8.66 3.59
N VAL A 98 4.85 -8.75 2.50
CA VAL A 98 5.07 -7.61 1.59
C VAL A 98 3.79 -7.25 0.85
N MET A 99 2.97 -8.22 0.44
CA MET A 99 1.67 -7.96 -0.16
C MET A 99 0.78 -7.15 0.78
N ILE A 100 0.66 -7.57 2.05
CA ILE A 100 -0.12 -6.86 3.06
C ILE A 100 0.43 -5.45 3.26
N TRP A 101 1.73 -5.29 3.46
CA TRP A 101 2.36 -3.98 3.64
C TRP A 101 2.10 -3.05 2.44
N LEU A 102 2.25 -3.55 1.22
CA LEU A 102 1.99 -2.77 0.01
C LEU A 102 0.51 -2.49 -0.21
N ALA A 103 -0.42 -3.21 0.44
CA ALA A 103 -1.86 -3.03 0.25
C ALA A 103 -2.56 -2.24 1.37
N SER A 104 -2.13 -2.46 2.63
CA SER A 104 -2.80 -1.95 3.83
C SER A 104 -1.96 -0.93 4.58
N GLY A 105 -0.89 -0.39 4.00
CA GLY A 105 -0.07 0.64 4.63
C GLY A 105 1.02 0.12 5.57
N LYS A 106 1.67 1.05 6.28
CA LYS A 106 2.89 0.78 7.05
C LYS A 106 2.60 -0.07 8.31
N PRO A 107 3.39 -1.13 8.58
CA PRO A 107 3.29 -1.88 9.83
C PRO A 107 3.86 -1.06 11.00
N SER A 108 3.57 -1.47 12.24
CA SER A 108 4.11 -0.81 13.44
C SER A 108 5.65 -0.82 13.43
N LYS A 109 6.27 0.17 14.10
CA LYS A 109 7.75 0.27 14.17
C LYS A 109 8.40 -0.99 14.77
N ASP A 110 7.70 -1.68 15.66
CA ASP A 110 8.19 -2.90 16.32
C ASP A 110 8.10 -4.12 15.39
N LEU A 111 7.04 -4.22 14.60
CA LEU A 111 6.87 -5.23 13.56
C LEU A 111 7.97 -5.11 12.50
N TYR A 112 8.28 -3.89 12.09
CA TYR A 112 9.28 -3.60 11.07
C TYR A 112 10.63 -4.27 11.35
N ARG A 113 11.22 -4.04 12.53
CA ARG A 113 12.55 -4.58 12.86
C ARG A 113 12.58 -6.10 12.83
N LYS A 114 11.47 -6.72 13.24
CA LYS A 114 11.30 -8.17 13.19
C LYS A 114 11.25 -8.65 11.73
N ILE A 115 10.43 -8.04 10.88
CA ILE A 115 10.29 -8.42 9.46
C ILE A 115 11.64 -8.42 8.73
N VAL A 116 12.45 -7.36 8.89
CA VAL A 116 13.79 -7.29 8.26
C VAL A 116 14.74 -8.31 8.86
N GLY A 117 14.72 -8.51 10.17
CA GLY A 117 15.55 -9.52 10.84
C GLY A 117 15.20 -10.96 10.46
N THR A 118 13.99 -11.21 9.98
CA THR A 118 13.51 -12.54 9.57
C THR A 118 13.49 -12.74 8.05
N ALA A 119 14.08 -11.84 7.25
CA ALA A 119 14.07 -11.96 5.80
C ALA A 119 14.70 -13.29 5.31
N PRO A 120 14.14 -13.96 4.29
CA PRO A 120 14.65 -15.25 3.81
C PRO A 120 16.05 -15.17 3.19
N THR A 121 16.35 -14.07 2.52
CA THR A 121 17.60 -13.85 1.77
C THR A 121 18.06 -12.40 1.91
N GLU A 122 19.34 -12.14 1.60
CA GLU A 122 19.88 -10.78 1.59
C GLU A 122 19.19 -9.90 0.52
N SER A 123 18.74 -10.47 -0.61
CA SER A 123 17.97 -9.74 -1.63
C SER A 123 16.65 -9.19 -1.05
N TRP A 124 15.90 -10.04 -0.34
CA TRP A 124 14.67 -9.63 0.34
C TRP A 124 14.93 -8.63 1.47
N LYS A 125 15.98 -8.84 2.25
CA LYS A 125 16.38 -7.94 3.33
C LYS A 125 16.73 -6.54 2.80
N SER A 126 17.54 -6.47 1.74
CA SER A 126 17.93 -5.20 1.10
C SER A 126 16.70 -4.48 0.52
N PHE A 127 15.80 -5.18 -0.17
CA PHE A 127 14.54 -4.61 -0.63
C PHE A 127 13.71 -4.01 0.51
N LEU A 128 13.54 -4.77 1.60
CA LEU A 128 12.78 -4.29 2.75
C LEU A 128 13.38 -3.02 3.31
N GLU A 129 14.70 -2.98 3.57
CA GLU A 129 15.44 -1.81 4.07
C GLU A 129 15.20 -0.55 3.20
N PHE A 130 15.23 -0.70 1.87
CA PHE A 130 14.93 0.39 0.94
C PHE A 130 13.46 0.82 0.95
N LEU A 131 12.52 -0.14 1.07
CA LEU A 131 11.09 0.15 1.16
C LEU A 131 10.78 1.09 2.34
N ILE A 132 11.48 0.93 3.48
CA ILE A 132 11.31 1.85 4.62
C ILE A 132 11.91 3.20 4.33
N CYS A 133 13.12 3.24 3.76
CA CYS A 133 13.82 4.48 3.50
C CYS A 133 12.95 5.41 2.63
N ILE A 134 12.39 4.87 1.54
CA ILE A 134 11.48 5.62 0.67
C ILE A 134 10.18 6.04 1.38
N ARG A 135 9.59 5.17 2.19
CA ARG A 135 8.35 5.55 2.91
C ARG A 135 8.60 6.56 4.03
N ALA A 136 9.80 6.59 4.59
CA ALA A 136 10.20 7.60 5.58
C ALA A 136 10.33 8.99 4.94
N THR A 137 10.97 9.10 3.78
CA THR A 137 11.15 10.39 3.08
C THR A 137 9.81 10.99 2.62
N ILE A 138 8.88 10.15 2.15
CA ILE A 138 7.53 10.60 1.73
C ILE A 138 6.75 11.21 2.90
N THR A 139 6.92 10.69 4.12
CA THR A 139 6.17 11.17 5.30
C THR A 139 6.61 12.57 5.74
N GLU A 140 7.91 12.89 5.60
CA GLU A 140 8.49 14.17 5.99
C GLU A 140 8.08 15.31 5.03
N GLU A 141 7.98 15.03 3.72
CA GLU A 141 7.55 16.02 2.72
C GLU A 141 6.10 16.48 2.96
N SER A 142 5.19 15.55 3.31
CA SER A 142 3.77 15.84 3.58
C SER A 142 3.51 16.69 4.84
N GLN A 143 4.46 16.78 5.78
CA GLN A 143 4.32 17.64 6.97
C GLN A 143 4.81 19.08 6.72
N SER A 144 5.71 19.28 5.75
CA SER A 144 6.26 20.60 5.43
C SER A 144 5.30 21.51 4.65
N ALA A 145 4.34 20.93 3.93
CA ALA A 145 3.39 21.67 3.10
C ALA A 145 2.30 22.42 3.90
N ASN A 146 2.18 22.19 5.21
CA ASN A 146 1.19 22.84 6.08
C ASN A 146 1.71 24.07 6.83
N ALA A 147 2.97 24.47 6.63
CA ALA A 147 3.53 25.68 7.24
C ALA A 147 3.45 26.88 6.27
N CYS A 148 2.27 27.49 6.13
CA CYS A 148 2.16 28.79 5.47
C CYS A 148 2.69 29.90 6.38
N GLY A 149 3.80 30.54 5.98
CA GLY A 149 4.18 31.86 6.49
C GLY A 149 5.66 32.09 6.76
N GLY A 150 6.52 31.95 5.75
CA GLY A 150 7.93 32.36 5.85
C GLY A 150 8.51 32.69 4.48
N LYS A 151 9.17 33.84 4.36
CA LYS A 151 9.76 34.34 3.10
C LYS A 151 10.76 33.34 2.50
N PRO A 152 10.87 33.25 1.17
CA PRO A 152 11.83 32.37 0.53
C PRO A 152 13.24 32.97 0.67
N SER A 153 14.08 32.33 1.48
CA SER A 153 15.53 32.57 1.49
C SER A 153 16.17 31.75 0.37
N GLU A 154 17.02 32.39 -0.42
CA GLU A 154 17.74 31.81 -1.56
C GLU A 154 18.71 30.70 -1.13
N SER A 155 18.25 29.45 -1.21
CA SER A 155 19.13 28.27 -1.33
C SER A 155 18.41 27.10 -2.00
N HIS A 156 17.66 27.36 -3.08
CA HIS A 156 17.09 26.33 -3.93
C HIS A 156 17.93 26.12 -5.19
N LYS A 157 19.00 25.34 -5.04
CA LYS A 157 19.64 24.57 -6.12
C LYS A 157 20.47 23.50 -5.40
N VAL A 158 20.34 22.24 -5.83
CA VAL A 158 20.83 20.99 -5.19
C VAL A 158 19.78 20.34 -4.26
N PHE A 159 18.71 19.77 -4.80
CA PHE A 159 17.97 18.69 -4.12
C PHE A 159 17.21 17.73 -5.06
N SER A 160 17.24 17.92 -6.39
CA SER A 160 16.49 17.09 -7.34
C SER A 160 17.22 15.81 -7.80
N SER A 161 18.54 15.72 -7.67
CA SER A 161 19.31 14.57 -8.19
C SER A 161 19.37 13.36 -7.25
N SER A 162 19.13 13.54 -5.94
CA SER A 162 19.22 12.46 -4.95
C SER A 162 17.98 11.57 -4.95
N ASN A 163 16.77 12.13 -5.13
CA ASN A 163 15.53 11.36 -5.09
C ASN A 163 15.38 10.43 -6.30
N GLU A 164 15.74 10.87 -7.51
CA GLU A 164 15.74 10.02 -8.72
C GLU A 164 16.69 8.81 -8.57
N SER A 165 17.83 8.97 -7.88
CA SER A 165 18.78 7.87 -7.63
C SER A 165 18.26 6.85 -6.61
N MET A 166 17.50 7.30 -5.60
CA MET A 166 16.92 6.43 -4.57
C MET A 166 15.74 5.62 -5.10
N GLU A 167 14.90 6.21 -5.96
CA GLU A 167 13.81 5.48 -6.62
C GLU A 167 14.34 4.39 -7.55
N PHE A 168 15.38 4.69 -8.34
CA PHE A 168 16.04 3.70 -9.20
C PHE A 168 16.60 2.53 -8.38
N LEU A 169 17.31 2.83 -7.29
CA LEU A 169 17.90 1.81 -6.42
C LEU A 169 16.83 0.95 -5.73
N PHE A 170 15.68 1.52 -5.36
CA PHE A 170 14.56 0.74 -4.84
C PHE A 170 13.95 -0.20 -5.87
N VAL A 171 13.78 0.26 -7.12
CA VAL A 171 13.31 -0.59 -8.22
C VAL A 171 14.29 -1.73 -8.47
N GLU A 172 15.60 -1.45 -8.46
CA GLU A 172 16.65 -2.45 -8.57
C GLU A 172 16.57 -3.49 -7.45
N LYS A 173 16.46 -3.05 -6.18
CA LYS A 173 16.34 -3.99 -5.04
C LYS A 173 15.07 -4.81 -5.08
N PHE A 174 13.96 -4.24 -5.56
CA PHE A 174 12.73 -5.01 -5.74
C PHE A 174 12.89 -6.08 -6.84
N TYR A 175 13.54 -5.73 -7.95
CA TYR A 175 13.87 -6.68 -9.02
C TYR A 175 14.73 -7.83 -8.49
N GLU A 176 15.80 -7.53 -7.73
CA GLU A 176 16.67 -8.55 -7.12
C GLU A 176 15.88 -9.54 -6.25
N ALA A 177 14.97 -9.05 -5.40
CA ALA A 177 14.13 -9.90 -4.54
C ALA A 177 13.14 -10.79 -5.34
N LEU A 178 12.57 -10.24 -6.42
CA LEU A 178 11.69 -11.00 -7.31
C LEU A 178 12.46 -12.04 -8.14
N GLN A 179 13.65 -11.69 -8.60
CA GLN A 179 14.52 -12.59 -9.36
C GLN A 179 15.03 -13.74 -8.47
N ASP A 180 15.43 -13.44 -7.24
CA ASP A 180 15.79 -14.43 -6.21
C ASP A 180 14.65 -15.42 -5.98
N THR A 181 13.42 -14.92 -5.84
CA THR A 181 12.21 -15.74 -5.72
C THR A 181 11.98 -16.62 -6.94
N TYR A 182 12.11 -16.07 -8.15
CA TYR A 182 11.89 -16.81 -9.40
C TYR A 182 12.91 -17.93 -9.59
N ASN A 183 14.16 -17.69 -9.20
CA ASN A 183 15.26 -18.64 -9.31
C ASN A 183 15.30 -19.66 -8.16
N ALA A 184 14.46 -19.49 -7.14
CA ALA A 184 14.44 -20.38 -5.99
C ALA A 184 14.06 -21.81 -6.38
N ASN A 185 14.67 -22.80 -5.73
CA ASN A 185 14.38 -24.21 -5.99
C ASN A 185 13.06 -24.63 -5.34
N TRP A 186 11.95 -24.27 -5.99
CA TRP A 186 10.57 -24.60 -5.66
C TRP A 186 10.28 -26.08 -5.38
N ILE A 187 11.08 -27.01 -5.92
CA ILE A 187 10.93 -28.46 -5.66
C ILE A 187 11.36 -28.82 -4.22
N ARG A 188 12.31 -28.07 -3.65
CA ARG A 188 12.86 -28.31 -2.31
C ARG A 188 12.25 -27.42 -1.23
N LEU A 189 11.35 -26.51 -1.59
CA LEU A 189 10.74 -25.55 -0.68
C LEU A 189 9.37 -26.05 -0.22
N ASN A 190 9.17 -26.09 1.10
CA ASN A 190 7.88 -26.45 1.69
C ASN A 190 6.81 -25.34 1.54
N ASP A 191 7.23 -24.09 1.39
CA ASP A 191 6.31 -22.94 1.30
C ASP A 191 6.83 -21.91 0.28
N CYS A 192 6.24 -21.95 -0.92
CA CYS A 192 6.57 -21.07 -2.04
C CYS A 192 5.59 -19.89 -2.11
N ILE A 193 6.01 -18.78 -2.75
CA ILE A 193 5.09 -17.67 -3.06
C ILE A 193 3.94 -18.19 -3.92
N SER A 194 2.71 -17.88 -3.52
CA SER A 194 1.51 -18.24 -4.30
C SER A 194 1.47 -17.48 -5.62
N ARG A 195 0.85 -18.05 -6.66
CA ARG A 195 0.76 -17.41 -7.99
C ARG A 195 0.14 -16.02 -7.93
N GLY A 196 -0.94 -15.86 -7.16
CA GLY A 196 -1.60 -14.57 -6.98
C GLY A 196 -0.70 -13.55 -6.27
N CYS A 197 0.06 -14.00 -5.27
CA CYS A 197 1.01 -13.15 -4.58
C CYS A 197 2.15 -12.69 -5.48
N PHE A 198 2.74 -13.61 -6.26
CA PHE A 198 3.82 -13.26 -7.18
C PHE A 198 3.35 -12.28 -8.26
N LEU A 199 2.19 -12.54 -8.87
CA LEU A 199 1.61 -11.66 -9.88
C LEU A 199 1.36 -10.25 -9.33
N TYR A 200 0.81 -10.14 -8.12
CA TYR A 200 0.62 -8.85 -7.48
C TYR A 200 1.96 -8.11 -7.29
N LEU A 201 2.99 -8.78 -6.78
CA LEU A 201 4.30 -8.15 -6.56
C LEU A 201 4.96 -7.71 -7.87
N VAL A 202 4.84 -8.52 -8.93
CA VAL A 202 5.32 -8.15 -10.28
C VAL A 202 4.55 -6.95 -10.82
N GLU A 203 3.23 -6.89 -10.66
CA GLU A 203 2.45 -5.71 -11.06
C GLU A 203 2.86 -4.46 -10.27
N ARG A 204 3.13 -4.59 -8.96
CA ARG A 204 3.68 -3.50 -8.14
C ARG A 204 5.05 -3.04 -8.63
N PHE A 205 5.91 -3.97 -9.02
CA PHE A 205 7.20 -3.67 -9.61
C PHE A 205 7.05 -2.92 -10.95
N LEU A 206 6.15 -3.38 -11.84
CA LEU A 206 5.89 -2.72 -13.13
C LEU A 206 5.35 -1.28 -12.95
N ILE A 207 4.47 -1.07 -11.98
CA ILE A 207 4.00 0.26 -11.57
C ILE A 207 5.21 1.16 -11.24
N LEU A 208 6.14 0.70 -10.40
CA LEU A 208 7.32 1.46 -9.97
C LEU A 208 8.30 1.73 -11.11
N VAL A 209 8.62 0.71 -11.93
CA VAL A 209 9.49 0.86 -13.12
C VAL A 209 8.91 1.89 -14.07
N SER A 210 7.60 1.84 -14.29
CA SER A 210 6.91 2.74 -15.22
C SER A 210 6.99 4.19 -14.71
N GLN A 211 6.82 4.43 -13.40
CA GLN A 211 6.98 5.75 -12.79
C GLN A 211 8.36 6.37 -13.10
N CYS A 212 9.44 5.60 -13.01
CA CYS A 212 10.79 6.07 -13.35
C CYS A 212 10.95 6.49 -14.83
N GLN A 213 10.12 5.96 -15.73
CA GLN A 213 10.18 6.26 -17.17
C GLN A 213 9.18 7.34 -17.62
N GLY A 214 8.34 7.84 -16.72
CA GLY A 214 7.31 8.82 -17.06
C GLY A 214 6.15 8.27 -17.91
N PHE A 215 5.95 6.95 -17.91
CA PHE A 215 4.80 6.25 -18.51
C PHE A 215 4.17 5.31 -17.47
N PHE A 216 2.91 4.90 -17.61
CA PHE A 216 2.28 4.01 -16.62
C PHE A 216 1.64 2.81 -17.30
N PHE A 217 2.11 1.61 -16.97
CA PHE A 217 1.53 0.35 -17.44
C PHE A 217 1.00 -0.41 -16.23
N THR A 218 -0.32 -0.37 -16.03
CA THR A 218 -0.96 -1.16 -14.97
C THR A 218 -2.38 -1.56 -15.33
N THR A 219 -2.91 -2.52 -14.59
CA THR A 219 -4.32 -2.89 -14.61
C THR A 219 -5.13 -1.90 -13.75
N LYS A 220 -6.41 -1.68 -14.10
CA LYS A 220 -7.31 -0.79 -13.32
C LYS A 220 -7.35 -1.19 -11.83
N SER A 221 -7.32 -2.49 -11.54
CA SER A 221 -7.27 -3.07 -10.20
C SER A 221 -6.05 -2.63 -9.42
N SER A 222 -4.87 -2.71 -10.02
CA SER A 222 -3.61 -2.47 -9.34
C SER A 222 -3.35 -0.99 -9.13
N LEU A 223 -3.91 -0.13 -10.01
CA LEU A 223 -4.04 1.30 -9.74
C LEU A 223 -4.95 1.56 -8.51
N VAL A 224 -6.16 1.01 -8.48
CA VAL A 224 -7.08 1.21 -7.34
C VAL A 224 -6.47 0.71 -6.03
N GLU A 225 -5.82 -0.45 -6.03
CA GLU A 225 -5.12 -0.98 -4.85
C GLU A 225 -3.91 -0.15 -4.46
N TRP A 226 -3.21 0.46 -5.43
CA TRP A 226 -2.16 1.42 -5.13
C TRP A 226 -2.72 2.63 -4.39
N LEU A 227 -3.84 3.17 -4.87
CA LEU A 227 -4.52 4.31 -4.26
C LEU A 227 -5.05 3.99 -2.84
N ILE A 228 -5.57 2.77 -2.61
CA ILE A 228 -5.98 2.31 -1.27
C ILE A 228 -4.78 2.29 -0.31
N SER A 229 -3.64 1.77 -0.77
CA SER A 229 -2.44 1.65 0.07
C SER A 229 -1.82 2.98 0.47
N GLU A 230 -1.86 3.97 -0.43
CA GLU A 230 -1.38 5.34 -0.16
C GLU A 230 -2.30 6.07 0.84
N GLN A 231 -3.57 5.66 0.95
CA GLN A 231 -4.56 6.29 1.83
C GLN A 231 -4.52 5.76 3.27
N SER A 232 -4.20 4.49 3.47
CA SER A 232 -4.01 3.93 4.82
C SER A 232 -2.92 4.69 5.59
N GLU A 233 -1.89 5.20 4.90
CA GLU A 233 -0.86 6.03 5.53
C GLU A 233 -1.37 7.38 6.08
N VAL A 234 -2.49 7.90 5.56
CA VAL A 234 -3.11 9.16 5.99
C VAL A 234 -4.17 8.94 7.07
N LEU A 235 -4.89 7.82 7.03
CA LEU A 235 -5.97 7.52 7.98
C LEU A 235 -5.45 7.18 9.39
N HIS A 236 -4.24 6.60 9.49
CA HIS A 236 -3.63 6.22 10.77
C HIS A 236 -2.79 7.34 11.44
N THR A 237 -2.82 8.56 10.89
CA THR A 237 -2.45 9.77 11.64
C THR A 237 -3.67 10.33 12.37
N PRO A 238 -3.63 10.51 13.71
CA PRO A 238 -4.81 10.94 14.46
C PRO A 238 -5.17 12.38 14.10
N GLY A 239 -6.38 12.60 13.54
CA GLY A 239 -6.96 13.94 13.43
C GLY A 239 -7.68 14.34 12.13
N ILE A 240 -7.87 13.46 11.14
CA ILE A 240 -8.58 13.83 9.91
C ILE A 240 -9.93 13.12 9.82
N SER A 241 -11.00 13.85 10.10
CA SER A 241 -12.39 13.42 9.95
C SER A 241 -12.80 13.28 8.47
N GLU A 242 -13.76 12.39 8.23
CA GLU A 242 -14.53 12.14 7.00
C GLU A 242 -14.21 13.06 5.82
N GLN A 243 -13.32 12.62 4.92
CA GLN A 243 -13.13 13.26 3.63
C GLN A 243 -14.15 12.73 2.62
N SER A 244 -14.85 13.65 1.95
CA SER A 244 -15.74 13.35 0.83
C SER A 244 -14.96 12.75 -0.36
N GLU A 245 -15.64 11.97 -1.22
CA GLU A 245 -15.03 11.40 -2.44
C GLU A 245 -14.36 12.46 -3.32
N SER A 246 -14.84 13.71 -3.33
CA SER A 246 -14.24 14.83 -4.08
C SER A 246 -12.85 15.20 -3.56
N CYS A 247 -12.70 15.35 -2.22
CA CYS A 247 -11.40 15.60 -1.58
C CYS A 247 -10.41 14.44 -1.85
N LEU A 248 -10.93 13.23 -1.93
CA LEU A 248 -10.18 12.01 -2.19
C LEU A 248 -9.55 12.04 -3.59
N TRP A 249 -10.34 12.31 -4.62
CA TRP A 249 -9.83 12.47 -5.98
C TRP A 249 -8.85 13.65 -6.11
N GLY A 250 -9.10 14.77 -5.43
CA GLY A 250 -8.20 15.92 -5.38
C GLY A 250 -6.82 15.58 -4.81
N HIS A 251 -6.77 14.91 -3.66
CA HIS A 251 -5.52 14.48 -3.04
C HIS A 251 -4.79 13.40 -3.86
N LEU A 252 -5.53 12.45 -4.45
CA LEU A 252 -4.98 11.41 -5.31
C LEU A 252 -4.41 11.97 -6.62
N LEU A 253 -5.10 12.94 -7.23
CA LEU A 253 -4.64 13.64 -8.42
C LEU A 253 -3.39 14.46 -8.09
N TYR A 254 -3.38 15.20 -6.98
CA TYR A 254 -2.22 15.94 -6.47
C TYR A 254 -1.00 15.04 -6.28
N ARG A 255 -1.16 13.87 -5.68
CA ARG A 255 -0.05 12.93 -5.44
C ARG A 255 0.44 12.26 -6.73
N CYS A 256 -0.45 11.91 -7.66
CA CYS A 256 -0.07 11.50 -9.02
C CYS A 256 0.71 12.61 -9.74
N ILE A 257 0.26 13.85 -9.62
CA ILE A 257 0.89 15.03 -10.21
C ILE A 257 2.30 15.28 -9.65
N LEU A 258 2.47 15.18 -8.33
CA LEU A 258 3.76 15.40 -7.68
C LEU A 258 4.78 14.31 -8.00
N LYS A 259 4.32 13.04 -8.10
CA LYS A 259 5.21 11.89 -8.30
C LYS A 259 5.39 11.46 -9.76
N THR A 260 4.61 11.97 -10.70
CA THR A 260 4.68 11.51 -12.10
C THR A 260 4.79 12.67 -13.11
N ARG A 261 5.68 12.54 -14.11
CA ARG A 261 5.74 13.45 -15.27
C ARG A 261 4.56 13.25 -16.26
N LEU A 262 3.49 12.58 -15.82
CA LEU A 262 2.38 12.06 -16.64
C LEU A 262 1.19 13.01 -16.73
N LEU A 263 1.46 14.21 -17.24
CA LEU A 263 0.48 15.27 -17.40
C LEU A 263 -0.73 14.90 -18.27
N ASN A 264 -0.56 13.96 -19.23
CA ASN A 264 -1.66 13.50 -20.09
C ASN A 264 -2.67 12.60 -19.34
N SER A 265 -2.17 11.72 -18.46
CA SER A 265 -3.02 10.86 -17.61
C SER A 265 -3.70 11.67 -16.52
N VAL A 266 -2.99 12.65 -15.94
CA VAL A 266 -3.57 13.63 -15.00
C VAL A 266 -4.71 14.40 -15.66
N LYS A 267 -4.51 14.87 -16.89
CA LYS A 267 -5.54 15.61 -17.65
C LYS A 267 -6.76 14.73 -17.93
N LYS A 268 -6.55 13.47 -18.33
CA LYS A 268 -7.63 12.52 -18.56
C LYS A 268 -8.39 12.18 -17.27
N MET A 269 -7.70 11.92 -16.16
CA MET A 269 -8.33 11.72 -14.85
C MET A 269 -9.12 12.96 -14.43
N PHE A 270 -8.52 14.15 -14.53
CA PHE A 270 -9.21 15.40 -14.23
C PHE A 270 -10.46 15.60 -15.10
N ASP A 271 -10.38 15.30 -16.39
CA ASP A 271 -11.51 15.40 -17.33
C ASP A 271 -12.59 14.32 -17.07
N GLU A 272 -12.24 13.15 -16.51
CA GLU A 272 -13.17 12.07 -16.14
C GLU A 272 -13.80 12.24 -14.73
N MET A 273 -13.31 13.18 -13.92
CA MET A 273 -13.84 13.41 -12.58
C MET A 273 -15.29 13.94 -12.60
N PRO A 274 -16.22 13.32 -11.83
CA PRO A 274 -17.62 13.72 -11.79
C PRO A 274 -17.83 15.08 -11.10
N VAL A 275 -16.98 15.40 -10.12
CA VAL A 275 -16.98 16.67 -9.39
C VAL A 275 -15.53 17.15 -9.30
N ARG A 276 -15.29 18.42 -9.61
CA ARG A 276 -14.00 19.10 -9.48
C ARG A 276 -14.16 20.24 -8.49
N ASP A 277 -13.33 20.27 -7.48
CA ASP A 277 -13.29 21.31 -6.47
C ASP A 277 -12.03 22.16 -6.59
N ALA A 278 -11.94 23.22 -5.78
CA ALA A 278 -10.81 24.13 -5.77
C ALA A 278 -9.47 23.41 -5.50
N VAL A 279 -9.48 22.33 -4.71
CA VAL A 279 -8.29 21.52 -4.42
C VAL A 279 -7.83 20.80 -5.67
N THR A 280 -8.75 20.20 -6.44
CA THR A 280 -8.41 19.50 -7.67
C THR A 280 -7.84 20.43 -8.73
N PHE A 281 -8.46 21.59 -8.94
CA PHE A 281 -7.97 22.61 -9.89
C PHE A 281 -6.59 23.12 -9.51
N SER A 282 -6.40 23.54 -8.25
CA SER A 282 -5.13 24.06 -7.74
C SER A 282 -4.01 23.03 -7.90
N SER A 283 -4.31 21.77 -7.61
CA SER A 283 -3.37 20.65 -7.75
C SER A 283 -2.90 20.47 -9.19
N VAL A 284 -3.83 20.46 -10.15
CA VAL A 284 -3.51 20.33 -11.60
C VAL A 284 -2.67 21.49 -12.10
N ILE A 285 -3.01 22.71 -11.69
CA ILE A 285 -2.29 23.92 -12.10
C ILE A 285 -0.85 23.90 -11.56
N VAL A 286 -0.68 23.58 -10.27
CA VAL A 286 0.65 23.40 -9.65
C VAL A 286 1.43 22.31 -10.37
N GLY A 287 0.77 21.21 -10.72
CA GLY A 287 1.37 20.11 -11.48
C GLY A 287 1.93 20.49 -12.85
N PHE A 288 1.11 21.19 -13.64
CA PHE A 288 1.55 21.68 -14.95
C PHE A 288 2.66 22.73 -14.81
N ALA A 289 2.61 23.58 -13.78
CA ALA A 289 3.64 24.58 -13.52
C ALA A 289 4.99 23.95 -13.12
N GLN A 290 5.00 22.98 -12.21
CA GLN A 290 6.20 22.27 -11.76
C GLN A 290 6.83 21.42 -12.87
N ASN A 291 6.03 20.94 -13.83
CA ASN A 291 6.50 20.19 -14.99
C ASN A 291 6.78 21.07 -16.23
N SER A 292 7.01 22.37 -16.05
CA SER A 292 7.36 23.32 -17.11
C SER A 292 6.38 23.38 -18.29
N LYS A 293 5.08 23.17 -18.03
CA LYS A 293 3.99 23.30 -19.03
C LYS A 293 3.01 24.43 -18.67
N PRO A 294 3.45 25.70 -18.71
CA PRO A 294 2.63 26.85 -18.28
C PRO A 294 1.37 27.05 -19.14
N THR A 295 1.40 26.65 -20.41
CA THR A 295 0.24 26.77 -21.32
C THR A 295 -0.91 25.84 -20.94
N ASP A 296 -0.60 24.62 -20.52
CA ASP A 296 -1.61 23.69 -20.01
C ASP A 296 -2.12 24.12 -18.61
N ALA A 297 -1.24 24.66 -17.76
CA ALA A 297 -1.63 25.24 -16.47
C ALA A 297 -2.65 26.38 -16.64
N CYS A 298 -2.36 27.32 -17.54
CA CYS A 298 -3.27 28.43 -17.85
C CYS A 298 -4.60 27.93 -18.43
N ARG A 299 -4.58 26.89 -19.28
CA ARG A 299 -5.82 26.34 -19.85
C ARG A 299 -6.73 25.72 -18.79
N VAL A 300 -6.17 25.15 -17.71
CA VAL A 300 -6.96 24.63 -16.59
C VAL A 300 -7.43 25.75 -15.66
N LEU A 301 -6.63 26.79 -15.46
CA LEU A 301 -7.01 27.96 -14.65
C LEU A 301 -8.16 28.79 -15.27
N LEU A 302 -8.34 28.70 -16.59
CA LEU A 302 -9.38 29.41 -17.34
C LEU A 302 -10.67 28.60 -17.58
N LYS A 303 -10.75 27.36 -17.07
CA LYS A 303 -11.99 26.53 -17.08
C LYS A 303 -12.79 26.78 -15.80
#